data_AF-A0A7W0JEJ8-F1
#
_entry.id   AF-A0A7W0JEJ8-F1
#
_cell.length_a   1.000
_cell.length_b   1.000
_cell.length_c   1.000
_cell.angle_alpha   90.00
_cell.angle_beta   90.00
_cell.angle_gamma   90.00
#
_symmetry.space_group_name_H-M   'P 1'
#
loop_
_entity.id
_entity.type
_entity.pdbx_description
1 polymer ?
#
loop_
_entity_poly.entity_id
_entity_poly.type
_entity_poly.pdbx_seq_one_letter_code
_entity_poly.pdbx_strand_id
1 'polypeptide(L)'
;MGTFFAILIVFATSIISFFQYGSWELPWDFQASPFFFGALFFFLVISELLILAITSSPLQKAEQNLTPRILDLFREDPQIVWIHRGILFTALTLIALLFYPRPLPVSPFVFVLIGLGIIFDLLHGLIFRIFAYLNPYRVSNMFTKAAEKSILQNRETDLCDSLESLSEISLKALDRSSPSLCNQTLDEMREIMRVFLEESKSIALSGQDKQAQASGITDKVSYTLFYFLDRVEIIYRKALDLGFTHVCSFIIMLLGKASLYAARCDLSLASNGIRFIGSFSKNAEEKGFSDISLKGTCTLLEVSKTIINEIPLNYMDLKDPFFSTVAQLDDIAKESFRKNKEIPIRILIEPFQDLKRFFQSPKVASHQDTPIVMKEIDRVITEWETLDSVMRSFPPMILEDTDEGNKGILPNTEINA
;
A
#
# COMPACT_ATOMS: atom_id res chain seq x y z
N MET A 1 17.96 -25.35 -16.72
CA MET A 1 17.42 -26.48 -17.52
C MET A 1 18.11 -26.54 -18.88
N GLY A 2 18.31 -25.40 -19.55
CA GLY A 2 19.06 -25.30 -20.80
C GLY A 2 20.53 -25.71 -20.68
N THR A 3 21.22 -25.31 -19.61
CA THR A 3 22.61 -25.75 -19.31
C THR A 3 22.70 -27.26 -19.16
N PHE A 4 21.82 -27.85 -18.35
CA PHE A 4 21.77 -29.29 -18.13
C PHE A 4 21.50 -30.06 -19.43
N PHE A 5 20.56 -29.59 -20.24
CA PHE A 5 20.24 -30.20 -21.54
C PHE A 5 21.40 -30.07 -22.54
N ALA A 6 22.07 -28.91 -22.57
CA ALA A 6 23.25 -28.69 -23.39
C ALA A 6 24.42 -29.60 -22.98
N ILE A 7 24.67 -29.76 -21.67
CA ILE A 7 25.68 -30.67 -21.13
C ILE A 7 25.34 -32.12 -21.50
N LEU A 8 24.06 -32.51 -21.45
CA LEU A 8 23.61 -33.85 -21.80
C LEU A 8 23.75 -34.15 -23.31
N ILE A 9 23.46 -33.17 -24.18
CA ILE A 9 23.70 -33.27 -25.63
C ILE A 9 25.21 -33.37 -25.90
N VAL A 10 26.03 -32.54 -25.27
CA VAL A 10 27.49 -32.59 -25.38
C VAL A 10 28.03 -33.96 -24.97
N PHE A 11 27.54 -34.49 -23.85
CA PHE A 11 27.94 -35.81 -23.35
C PHE A 11 27.51 -36.93 -24.31
N ALA A 12 26.26 -36.91 -24.79
CA ALA A 12 25.75 -37.90 -25.74
C ALA A 12 26.49 -37.86 -27.09
N THR A 13 26.75 -36.66 -27.63
CA THR A 13 27.48 -36.49 -28.89
C THR A 13 28.96 -36.89 -28.76
N SER A 14 29.57 -36.65 -27.60
CA SER A 14 30.95 -37.11 -27.31
C SER A 14 31.03 -38.64 -27.24
N ILE A 15 30.04 -39.30 -26.62
CA ILE A 15 29.95 -40.76 -26.56
C ILE A 15 29.77 -41.36 -27.97
N ILE A 16 28.84 -40.81 -28.76
CA ILE A 16 28.59 -41.28 -30.13
C ILE A 16 29.85 -41.11 -31.00
N SER A 17 30.54 -39.97 -30.90
CA SER A 17 31.78 -39.71 -31.62
C SER A 17 32.89 -40.71 -31.24
N PHE A 18 33.04 -41.00 -29.94
CA PHE A 18 34.01 -41.98 -29.47
C PHE A 18 33.74 -43.38 -30.03
N PHE A 19 32.48 -43.82 -30.03
CA PHE A 19 32.10 -45.13 -30.60
C PHE A 19 32.26 -45.20 -32.12
N GLN A 20 32.04 -44.10 -32.85
CA GLN A 20 32.04 -44.08 -34.30
C GLN A 20 33.42 -43.86 -34.91
N TYR A 21 34.28 -43.06 -34.26
CA TYR A 21 35.58 -42.64 -34.81
C TYR A 21 36.78 -43.07 -33.97
N GLY A 22 36.57 -43.65 -32.78
CA GLY A 22 37.65 -44.04 -31.88
C GLY A 22 38.40 -42.87 -31.23
N SER A 23 37.94 -41.64 -31.48
CA SER A 23 38.47 -40.40 -30.92
C SER A 23 37.36 -39.58 -30.29
N TRP A 24 37.71 -38.85 -29.22
CA TRP A 24 36.85 -37.82 -28.64
C TRP A 24 36.77 -36.55 -29.51
N GLU A 25 37.58 -36.48 -30.56
CA GLU A 25 37.61 -35.39 -31.53
C GLU A 25 36.49 -35.56 -32.56
N LEU A 26 35.58 -34.59 -32.60
CA LEU A 26 34.60 -34.46 -33.68
C LEU A 26 35.30 -33.92 -34.94
N PRO A 27 35.03 -34.46 -36.14
CA PRO A 27 35.60 -33.94 -37.39
C PRO A 27 34.99 -32.56 -37.70
N TRP A 28 35.58 -31.51 -37.13
CA TRP A 28 35.20 -30.13 -37.40
C TRP A 28 36.14 -29.53 -38.43
N ASP A 29 35.58 -29.14 -39.57
CA ASP A 29 36.32 -28.46 -40.61
C ASP A 29 36.68 -27.05 -40.15
N PHE A 30 37.97 -26.80 -39.91
CA PHE A 30 38.47 -25.58 -39.25
C PHE A 30 38.07 -24.31 -40.02
N GLN A 31 37.85 -24.42 -41.34
CA GLN A 31 37.45 -23.32 -42.23
C GLN A 31 36.01 -22.83 -42.00
N ALA A 32 35.10 -23.66 -41.47
CA ALA A 32 33.72 -23.27 -41.18
C ALA A 32 33.53 -22.63 -39.79
N SER A 33 34.55 -22.72 -38.92
CA SER A 33 34.48 -22.22 -37.54
C SER A 33 34.20 -20.71 -37.42
N PRO A 34 34.80 -19.80 -38.21
CA PRO A 34 34.58 -18.37 -38.01
C PRO A 34 33.15 -17.96 -38.37
N PHE A 35 32.55 -18.61 -39.38
CA PHE A 35 31.16 -18.37 -39.79
C PHE A 35 30.17 -18.81 -38.72
N PHE A 36 30.39 -19.99 -38.11
CA PHE A 36 29.52 -20.52 -37.06
C PHE A 36 29.55 -19.65 -35.79
N PHE A 37 30.75 -19.26 -35.36
CA PHE A 37 30.92 -18.36 -34.22
C PHE A 37 30.43 -16.93 -34.52
N GLY A 38 30.59 -16.44 -35.75
CA GLY A 38 30.05 -15.16 -36.18
C GLY A 38 28.51 -15.14 -36.17
N ALA A 39 27.88 -16.20 -36.68
CA ALA A 39 26.43 -16.37 -36.63
C ALA A 39 25.90 -16.48 -35.19
N LEU A 40 26.63 -17.18 -34.31
CA LEU A 40 26.31 -17.27 -32.89
C LEU A 40 26.41 -15.90 -32.21
N PHE A 41 27.51 -15.16 -32.42
CA PHE A 41 27.66 -13.82 -31.86
C PHE A 41 26.54 -12.89 -32.33
N PHE A 42 26.23 -12.94 -33.63
CA PHE A 42 25.10 -12.19 -34.19
C PHE A 42 23.77 -12.59 -33.56
N PHE A 43 23.53 -13.88 -33.35
CA PHE A 43 22.36 -14.39 -32.64
C PHE A 43 22.31 -13.88 -31.19
N LEU A 44 23.44 -13.80 -30.49
CA LEU A 44 23.50 -13.28 -29.12
C LEU A 44 23.19 -11.79 -29.06
N VAL A 45 23.81 -10.99 -29.93
CA VAL A 45 23.54 -9.55 -30.01
C VAL A 45 22.08 -9.30 -30.39
N ILE A 46 21.55 -10.04 -31.36
CA ILE A 46 20.13 -9.96 -31.72
C ILE A 46 19.27 -10.38 -30.53
N SER A 47 19.58 -11.48 -29.85
CA SER A 47 18.78 -11.95 -28.71
C SER A 47 18.73 -10.90 -27.60
N GLU A 48 19.83 -10.21 -27.32
CA GLU A 48 19.88 -9.11 -26.33
C GLU A 48 19.03 -7.91 -26.77
N LEU A 49 19.10 -7.52 -28.05
CA LEU A 49 18.25 -6.47 -28.59
C LEU A 49 16.76 -6.87 -28.56
N LEU A 50 16.46 -8.12 -28.85
CA LEU A 50 15.11 -8.68 -28.87
C LEU A 50 14.57 -8.79 -27.44
N ILE A 51 15.42 -9.14 -26.47
CA ILE A 51 15.12 -9.05 -25.04
C ILE A 51 14.77 -7.61 -24.71
N LEU A 52 15.68 -6.64 -24.91
CA LEU A 52 15.41 -5.23 -24.59
C LEU A 52 14.10 -4.71 -25.22
N ALA A 53 13.79 -5.13 -26.45
CA ALA A 53 12.53 -4.82 -27.11
C ALA A 53 11.32 -5.51 -26.46
N ILE A 54 11.42 -6.80 -26.12
CA ILE A 54 10.36 -7.57 -25.48
C ILE A 54 10.15 -7.16 -24.03
N THR A 55 11.18 -6.74 -23.30
CA THR A 55 11.10 -6.35 -21.90
C THR A 55 10.54 -4.94 -21.74
N SER A 56 10.91 -4.02 -22.63
CA SER A 56 10.52 -2.61 -22.54
C SER A 56 9.01 -2.40 -22.68
N SER A 57 8.34 -3.08 -23.61
CA SER A 57 6.90 -2.87 -23.85
C SER A 57 6.00 -3.30 -22.67
N PRO A 58 6.12 -4.52 -22.11
CA PRO A 58 5.37 -4.92 -20.92
C PRO A 58 5.71 -4.06 -19.70
N LEU A 59 6.97 -3.65 -19.54
CA LEU A 59 7.40 -2.85 -18.41
C LEU A 59 6.87 -1.40 -18.51
N GLN A 60 6.88 -0.78 -19.69
CA GLN A 60 6.21 0.50 -19.95
C GLN A 60 4.71 0.40 -19.69
N LYS A 61 4.09 -0.72 -20.07
CA LYS A 61 2.68 -0.96 -19.76
C LYS A 61 2.45 -1.08 -18.26
N ALA A 62 3.36 -1.72 -17.52
CA ALA A 62 3.29 -1.77 -16.05
C ALA A 62 3.49 -0.39 -15.42
N GLU A 63 4.43 0.40 -15.92
CA GLU A 63 4.70 1.78 -15.52
C GLU A 63 3.44 2.66 -15.61
N GLN A 64 2.80 2.65 -16.78
CA GLN A 64 1.53 3.35 -17.02
C GLN A 64 0.42 2.84 -16.09
N ASN A 65 0.36 1.52 -15.90
CA ASN A 65 -0.73 0.87 -15.19
C ASN A 65 -0.64 0.93 -13.66
N LEU A 66 0.56 1.08 -13.10
CA LEU A 66 0.82 0.92 -11.68
C LEU A 66 1.53 2.16 -11.12
N THR A 67 2.81 2.37 -11.40
CA THR A 67 3.57 3.56 -10.96
C THR A 67 4.84 3.72 -11.80
N PRO A 68 5.28 4.96 -12.10
CA PRO A 68 6.51 5.22 -12.84
C PRO A 68 7.76 4.63 -12.17
N ARG A 69 7.75 4.54 -10.84
CA ARG A 69 8.88 4.04 -10.03
C ARG A 69 9.17 2.54 -10.17
N ILE A 70 8.33 1.78 -10.87
CA ILE A 70 8.63 0.38 -11.21
C ILE A 70 9.94 0.27 -12.00
N LEU A 71 10.24 1.26 -12.85
CA LEU A 71 11.47 1.26 -13.63
C LEU A 71 12.71 1.41 -12.74
N ASP A 72 12.63 2.24 -11.70
CA ASP A 72 13.73 2.41 -10.75
C ASP A 72 13.98 1.12 -9.97
N LEU A 73 12.89 0.50 -9.49
CA LEU A 73 12.91 -0.80 -8.80
C LEU A 73 13.44 -1.95 -9.68
N PHE A 74 13.20 -1.88 -10.99
CA PHE A 74 13.73 -2.83 -11.96
C PHE A 74 15.23 -2.58 -12.24
N ARG A 75 15.64 -1.32 -12.38
CA ARG A 75 17.04 -0.93 -12.63
C ARG A 75 17.96 -1.26 -11.47
N GLU A 76 17.48 -1.11 -10.24
CA GLU A 76 18.25 -1.36 -9.03
C GLU A 76 18.24 -2.84 -8.59
N ASP A 77 17.50 -3.71 -9.28
CA ASP A 77 17.45 -5.12 -8.93
C ASP A 77 18.81 -5.80 -9.17
N PRO A 78 19.50 -6.28 -8.11
CA PRO A 78 20.80 -6.90 -8.25
C PRO A 78 20.74 -8.12 -9.15
N GLN A 79 19.64 -8.88 -9.17
CA GLN A 79 19.51 -10.07 -9.99
C GLN A 79 19.51 -9.73 -11.48
N ILE A 80 18.84 -8.64 -11.86
CA ILE A 80 18.80 -8.17 -13.25
C ILE A 80 20.20 -7.70 -13.67
N VAL A 81 20.89 -6.96 -12.81
CA VAL A 81 22.28 -6.54 -13.06
C VAL A 81 23.20 -7.75 -13.25
N TRP A 82 23.07 -8.79 -12.41
CA TRP A 82 23.84 -10.03 -12.53
C TRP A 82 23.53 -10.78 -13.82
N ILE A 83 22.27 -10.82 -14.25
CA ILE A 83 21.87 -11.46 -15.52
C ILE A 83 22.53 -10.75 -16.70
N HIS A 84 22.43 -9.42 -16.80
CA HIS A 84 23.05 -8.67 -17.89
C HIS A 84 24.58 -8.84 -17.90
N ARG A 85 25.22 -8.81 -16.72
CA ARG A 85 26.66 -9.08 -16.60
C ARG A 85 27.01 -10.51 -17.02
N GLY A 86 26.17 -11.50 -16.70
CA GLY A 86 26.35 -12.89 -17.09
C GLY A 86 26.25 -13.11 -18.60
N ILE A 87 25.28 -12.45 -19.25
CA ILE A 87 25.13 -12.48 -20.71
C ILE A 87 26.36 -11.84 -21.39
N LEU A 88 26.76 -10.65 -20.93
CA LEU A 88 27.95 -9.96 -21.45
C LEU A 88 29.23 -10.80 -21.26
N PHE A 89 29.42 -11.39 -20.08
CA PHE A 89 30.56 -12.26 -19.81
C PHE A 89 30.57 -13.49 -20.73
N THR A 90 29.42 -14.11 -20.95
CA THR A 90 29.29 -15.28 -21.85
C THR A 90 29.56 -14.89 -23.30
N ALA A 91 29.10 -13.72 -23.73
CA ALA A 91 29.40 -13.18 -25.06
C ALA A 91 30.91 -12.90 -25.24
N LEU A 92 31.55 -12.24 -24.27
CA LEU A 92 32.98 -11.93 -24.32
C LEU A 92 33.86 -13.19 -24.29
N THR A 93 33.48 -14.21 -23.53
CA THR A 93 34.20 -15.49 -23.50
C THR A 93 34.09 -16.25 -24.83
N LEU A 94 32.93 -16.23 -25.50
CA LEU A 94 32.77 -16.77 -26.85
C LEU A 94 33.62 -16.02 -27.88
N ILE A 95 33.72 -14.68 -27.77
CA ILE A 95 34.62 -13.87 -28.60
C ILE A 95 36.09 -14.19 -28.32
N ALA A 96 36.48 -14.35 -27.06
CA ALA A 96 37.86 -14.70 -26.72
C ALA A 96 38.26 -16.07 -27.29
N LEU A 97 37.33 -17.03 -27.31
CA LEU A 97 37.54 -18.36 -27.89
C LEU A 97 37.75 -18.30 -29.42
N LEU A 98 37.13 -17.34 -30.12
CA LEU A 98 37.34 -17.10 -31.55
C LEU A 98 38.79 -16.72 -31.91
N PHE A 99 39.43 -15.95 -31.03
CA PHE A 99 40.80 -15.45 -31.25
C PHE A 99 41.87 -16.34 -30.62
N TYR A 100 41.49 -17.49 -30.06
CA TYR A 100 42.44 -18.38 -29.40
C TYR A 100 43.27 -19.15 -30.44
N PRO A 101 44.60 -18.94 -30.51
CA PRO A 101 45.43 -19.41 -31.63
C PRO A 101 45.78 -20.89 -31.59
N ARG A 102 45.41 -21.62 -30.53
CA ARG A 102 45.72 -23.05 -30.36
C ARG A 102 44.45 -23.90 -30.48
N PRO A 103 44.52 -25.06 -31.15
CA PRO A 103 43.42 -26.01 -31.11
C PRO A 103 43.19 -26.43 -29.66
N LEU A 104 41.97 -26.21 -29.16
CA LEU A 104 41.58 -26.66 -27.84
C LEU A 104 41.45 -28.19 -27.85
N PRO A 105 41.80 -28.88 -26.75
CA PRO A 105 41.67 -30.34 -26.64
C PRO A 105 40.22 -30.83 -26.65
N VAL A 106 39.26 -29.92 -26.54
CA VAL A 106 37.82 -30.18 -26.60
C VAL A 106 37.25 -29.38 -27.77
N SER A 107 36.35 -30.01 -28.55
CA SER A 107 35.75 -29.36 -29.72
C SER A 107 35.13 -28.01 -29.32
N PRO A 108 35.43 -26.91 -30.04
CA PRO A 108 34.85 -25.59 -29.81
C PRO A 108 33.31 -25.60 -29.80
N PHE A 109 32.70 -26.57 -30.48
CA PHE A 109 31.26 -26.82 -30.47
C PHE A 109 30.70 -27.08 -29.07
N VAL A 110 31.46 -27.74 -28.20
CA VAL A 110 31.06 -28.03 -26.81
C VAL A 110 30.93 -26.74 -26.01
N PHE A 111 31.90 -25.83 -26.13
CA PHE A 111 31.86 -24.54 -25.45
C PHE A 111 30.70 -23.67 -25.96
N VAL A 112 30.39 -23.74 -27.25
CA VAL A 112 29.23 -23.06 -27.83
C VAL A 112 27.92 -23.61 -27.27
N LEU A 113 27.75 -24.94 -27.22
CA LEU A 113 26.55 -25.55 -26.65
C LEU A 113 26.36 -25.18 -25.18
N ILE A 114 27.44 -25.22 -24.38
CA ILE A 114 27.40 -24.82 -22.97
C ILE A 114 27.03 -23.33 -22.86
N GLY A 115 27.64 -22.46 -23.66
CA GLY A 115 27.34 -21.03 -23.67
C GLY A 115 25.88 -20.74 -24.03
N LEU A 116 25.35 -21.39 -25.06
CA LEU A 116 23.93 -21.31 -25.42
C LEU A 116 23.02 -21.79 -24.28
N GLY A 117 23.38 -22.88 -23.61
CA GLY A 117 22.64 -23.38 -22.45
C GLY A 117 22.60 -22.37 -21.30
N ILE A 118 23.73 -21.73 -21.00
CA ILE A 118 23.83 -20.67 -19.97
C ILE A 118 22.95 -19.48 -20.34
N ILE A 119 23.07 -19.01 -21.58
CA ILE A 119 22.31 -17.86 -22.06
C ILE A 119 20.81 -18.14 -22.01
N PHE A 120 20.38 -19.32 -22.44
CA PHE A 120 18.96 -19.71 -22.36
C PHE A 120 18.44 -19.72 -20.92
N ASP A 121 19.22 -20.25 -19.97
CA ASP A 121 18.85 -20.25 -18.55
C ASP A 121 18.79 -18.82 -17.98
N LEU A 122 19.72 -17.94 -18.35
CA LEU A 122 19.70 -16.51 -17.98
C LEU A 122 18.49 -15.78 -18.58
N LEU A 123 18.17 -16.05 -19.85
CA LEU A 123 17.00 -15.51 -20.56
C LEU A 123 15.70 -15.92 -19.89
N HIS A 124 15.57 -17.22 -19.59
CA HIS A 124 14.41 -17.75 -18.89
C HIS A 124 14.27 -17.11 -17.49
N GLY A 125 15.39 -16.96 -16.77
CA GLY A 125 15.42 -16.25 -15.49
C GLY A 125 14.95 -14.79 -15.61
N LEU A 126 15.41 -14.08 -16.63
CA LEU A 126 15.02 -12.70 -16.90
C LEU A 126 13.53 -12.57 -17.20
N ILE A 127 13.00 -13.42 -18.08
CA ILE A 127 11.58 -13.45 -18.43
C ILE A 127 10.73 -13.70 -17.18
N PHE A 128 11.09 -14.70 -16.37
CA PHE A 128 10.38 -14.98 -15.12
C PHE A 128 10.43 -13.81 -14.14
N ARG A 129 11.56 -13.10 -14.07
CA ARG A 129 11.73 -11.91 -13.24
C ARG A 129 10.83 -10.77 -13.71
N ILE A 130 10.76 -10.52 -15.02
CA ILE A 130 9.87 -9.49 -15.61
C ILE A 130 8.41 -9.80 -15.30
N PHE A 131 7.99 -11.06 -15.44
CA PHE A 131 6.64 -11.46 -15.05
C PHE A 131 6.32 -11.16 -13.58
N ALA A 132 7.33 -11.12 -12.69
CA ALA A 132 7.13 -10.67 -11.32
C ALA A 132 6.80 -9.17 -11.22
N TYR A 133 7.42 -8.32 -12.05
CA TYR A 133 7.14 -6.88 -12.12
C TYR A 133 5.83 -6.54 -12.84
N LEU A 134 5.28 -7.47 -13.63
CA LEU A 134 3.94 -7.32 -14.23
C LEU A 134 2.81 -7.63 -13.25
N ASN A 135 3.11 -8.32 -12.14
CA ASN A 135 2.11 -8.66 -11.14
C ASN A 135 2.00 -7.54 -10.09
N PRO A 136 0.87 -6.82 -10.01
CA PRO A 136 0.73 -5.67 -9.12
C PRO A 136 0.87 -6.01 -7.64
N TYR A 137 0.46 -7.21 -7.23
CA TYR A 137 0.57 -7.68 -5.86
C TYR A 137 2.04 -7.92 -5.47
N ARG A 138 2.84 -8.45 -6.40
CA ARG A 138 4.28 -8.63 -6.17
C ARG A 138 5.01 -7.30 -6.14
N VAL A 139 4.66 -6.38 -7.03
CA VAL A 139 5.22 -5.02 -7.05
C VAL A 139 4.94 -4.31 -5.73
N SER A 140 3.72 -4.40 -5.19
CA SER A 140 3.39 -3.86 -3.87
C SER A 140 4.35 -4.37 -2.78
N ASN A 141 4.55 -5.68 -2.71
CA ASN A 141 5.48 -6.30 -1.74
C ASN A 141 6.94 -5.89 -1.97
N MET A 142 7.36 -5.66 -3.22
CA MET A 142 8.70 -5.15 -3.52
C MET A 142 8.91 -3.75 -2.96
N PHE A 143 7.91 -2.86 -3.08
CA PHE A 143 7.95 -1.54 -2.45
C PHE A 143 7.95 -1.64 -0.92
N THR A 144 7.20 -2.57 -0.32
CA THR A 144 7.25 -2.83 1.13
C THR A 144 8.65 -3.19 1.59
N LYS A 145 9.31 -4.12 0.90
CA LYS A 145 10.68 -4.53 1.24
C LYS A 145 11.69 -3.39 1.03
N ALA A 146 11.49 -2.57 0.01
CA ALA A 146 12.32 -1.39 -0.21
C ALA A 146 12.14 -0.37 0.92
N ALA A 147 10.91 -0.15 1.39
CA ALA A 147 10.59 0.71 2.52
C ALA A 147 11.19 0.18 3.83
N GLU A 148 11.02 -1.11 4.15
CA GLU A 148 11.64 -1.74 5.33
C GLU A 148 13.16 -1.57 5.35
N LYS A 149 13.81 -1.79 4.20
CA LYS A 149 15.25 -1.57 4.06
C LYS A 149 15.62 -0.11 4.27
N SER A 150 14.79 0.82 3.78
CA SER A 150 15.01 2.26 3.93
C SER A 150 14.88 2.72 5.38
N ILE A 151 13.93 2.14 6.14
CA ILE A 151 13.78 2.35 7.59
C ILE A 151 15.05 1.93 8.31
N LEU A 152 15.55 0.71 8.07
CA LEU A 152 16.77 0.20 8.70
C LEU A 152 18.02 1.01 8.33
N GLN A 153 18.03 1.66 7.17
CA GLN A 153 19.13 2.48 6.67
C GLN A 153 18.96 3.97 6.96
N ASN A 154 17.91 4.38 7.69
CA ASN A 154 17.57 5.77 8.00
C ASN A 154 17.42 6.68 6.75
N ARG A 155 16.89 6.14 5.65
CA ARG A 155 16.63 6.87 4.40
C ARG A 155 15.17 7.25 4.28
N GLU A 156 14.82 8.42 4.79
CA GLU A 156 13.43 8.88 4.89
C GLU A 156 12.81 9.25 3.54
N THR A 157 13.61 9.80 2.62
CA THR A 157 13.16 10.13 1.27
C THR A 157 12.71 8.87 0.54
N ASP A 158 13.52 7.82 0.59
CA ASP A 158 13.26 6.55 -0.09
C ASP A 158 12.03 5.83 0.52
N LEU A 159 11.80 6.02 1.83
CA LEU A 159 10.60 5.56 2.52
C LEU A 159 9.34 6.29 2.02
N CYS A 160 9.37 7.62 1.98
CA CYS A 160 8.25 8.42 1.47
C CYS A 160 7.95 8.06 0.01
N ASP A 161 9.00 7.84 -0.78
CA ASP A 161 8.90 7.46 -2.17
C ASP A 161 8.21 6.11 -2.39
N SER A 162 8.47 5.16 -1.47
CA SER A 162 7.82 3.86 -1.45
C SER A 162 6.34 3.97 -1.06
N LEU A 163 6.01 4.81 -0.06
CA LEU A 163 4.63 5.10 0.34
C LEU A 163 3.84 5.79 -0.79
N GLU A 164 4.47 6.72 -1.51
CA GLU A 164 3.88 7.38 -2.68
C GLU A 164 3.56 6.37 -3.78
N SER A 165 4.50 5.47 -4.06
CA SER A 165 4.34 4.44 -5.09
C SER A 165 3.18 3.49 -4.75
N LEU A 166 3.05 3.07 -3.49
CA LEU A 166 1.93 2.25 -3.02
C LEU A 166 0.59 3.01 -3.07
N SER A 167 0.61 4.31 -2.75
CA SER A 167 -0.57 5.17 -2.87
C SER A 167 -1.04 5.26 -4.32
N GLU A 168 -0.13 5.45 -5.27
CA GLU A 168 -0.46 5.51 -6.70
C GLU A 168 -1.01 4.18 -7.22
N ILE A 169 -0.42 3.04 -6.82
CA ILE A 169 -0.96 1.71 -7.17
C ILE A 169 -2.40 1.57 -6.62
N SER A 170 -2.65 2.03 -5.40
CA SER A 170 -3.99 2.03 -4.79
C SER A 170 -4.98 2.89 -5.58
N LEU A 171 -4.58 4.10 -5.97
CA LEU A 171 -5.41 5.03 -6.73
C LEU A 171 -5.75 4.50 -8.12
N LYS A 172 -4.79 3.87 -8.82
CA LYS A 172 -5.04 3.22 -10.12
C LYS A 172 -5.84 1.94 -9.98
N ALA A 173 -5.70 1.21 -8.86
CA ALA A 173 -6.53 0.06 -8.57
C ALA A 173 -8.00 0.44 -8.38
N LEU A 174 -8.27 1.59 -7.74
CA LEU A 174 -9.62 2.16 -7.63
C LEU A 174 -10.20 2.55 -9.00
N ASP A 175 -9.41 3.21 -9.87
CA ASP A 175 -9.86 3.57 -11.23
C ASP A 175 -10.24 2.36 -12.08
N ARG A 176 -9.62 1.21 -11.79
CA ARG A 176 -9.85 -0.06 -12.49
C ARG A 176 -10.87 -0.94 -11.80
N SER A 177 -11.55 -0.43 -10.77
CA SER A 177 -12.52 -1.18 -9.96
C SER A 177 -11.95 -2.48 -9.39
N SER A 178 -10.69 -2.45 -8.93
CA SER A 178 -9.98 -3.57 -8.32
C SER A 178 -9.76 -3.33 -6.82
N PRO A 179 -10.82 -3.39 -5.98
CA PRO A 179 -10.74 -3.08 -4.55
C PRO A 179 -9.84 -4.03 -3.76
N SER A 180 -9.66 -5.28 -4.22
CA SER A 180 -8.76 -6.24 -3.57
C SER A 180 -7.30 -5.79 -3.60
N LEU A 181 -6.85 -5.27 -4.76
CA LEU A 181 -5.51 -4.74 -4.91
C LEU A 181 -5.31 -3.49 -4.06
N CYS A 182 -6.30 -2.59 -4.03
CA CYS A 182 -6.28 -1.40 -3.18
C CYS A 182 -6.20 -1.76 -1.69
N ASN A 183 -7.00 -2.72 -1.22
CA ASN A 183 -6.93 -3.16 0.18
C ASN A 183 -5.60 -3.81 0.51
N GLN A 184 -5.00 -4.58 -0.42
CA GLN A 184 -3.69 -5.17 -0.20
C GLN A 184 -2.60 -4.09 -0.12
N THR A 185 -2.57 -3.12 -1.03
CA THR A 185 -1.57 -2.05 -1.00
C THR A 185 -1.72 -1.17 0.24
N LEU A 186 -2.95 -0.93 0.71
CA LEU A 186 -3.21 -0.28 1.99
C LEU A 186 -2.68 -1.10 3.18
N ASP A 187 -2.87 -2.43 3.17
CA ASP A 187 -2.35 -3.32 4.21
C ASP A 187 -0.80 -3.27 4.28
N GLU A 188 -0.16 -3.22 3.11
CA GLU A 188 1.29 -3.08 2.97
C GLU A 188 1.77 -1.70 3.47
N MET A 189 1.06 -0.61 3.15
CA MET A 189 1.37 0.73 3.71
C MET A 189 1.24 0.75 5.24
N ARG A 190 0.23 0.07 5.80
CA ARG A 190 0.08 -0.07 7.26
C ARG A 190 1.27 -0.82 7.86
N GLU A 191 1.73 -1.87 7.21
CA GLU A 191 2.84 -2.68 7.68
C GLU A 191 4.15 -1.89 7.69
N ILE A 192 4.43 -1.11 6.64
CA ILE A 192 5.54 -0.15 6.61
C ILE A 192 5.46 0.79 7.81
N MET A 193 4.26 1.32 8.08
CA MET A 193 4.09 2.27 9.17
C MET A 193 4.29 1.64 10.55
N ARG A 194 3.84 0.38 10.71
CA ARG A 194 4.10 -0.41 11.92
C ARG A 194 5.60 -0.57 12.15
N VAL A 195 6.33 -1.04 11.15
CA VAL A 195 7.80 -1.24 11.24
C VAL A 195 8.51 0.09 11.52
N PHE A 196 8.13 1.17 10.84
CA PHE A 196 8.74 2.49 11.08
C PHE A 196 8.53 2.98 12.51
N LEU A 197 7.31 2.88 13.06
CA LEU A 197 6.99 3.36 14.41
C LEU A 197 7.57 2.46 15.52
N GLU A 198 7.81 1.18 15.23
CA GLU A 198 8.51 0.27 16.14
C GLU A 198 10.02 0.61 16.17
N GLU A 199 10.63 0.87 15.01
CA GLU A 199 12.06 1.22 14.90
C GLU A 199 12.37 2.68 15.26
N SER A 200 11.41 3.61 15.17
CA SER A 200 11.65 5.03 15.48
C SER A 200 12.11 5.27 16.93
N LYS A 201 11.72 4.39 17.87
CA LYS A 201 12.22 4.41 19.26
C LYS A 201 13.70 4.09 19.37
N SER A 202 14.24 3.26 18.48
CA SER A 202 15.66 2.89 18.46
C SER A 202 16.48 3.91 17.64
N ILE A 203 15.89 4.45 16.58
CA ILE A 203 16.52 5.38 15.62
C ILE A 203 16.72 6.78 16.18
N ALA A 204 15.90 7.24 17.14
CA ALA A 204 16.04 8.56 17.79
C ALA A 204 17.42 8.81 18.44
N LEU A 205 18.26 7.77 18.58
CA LEU A 205 19.64 7.83 19.08
C LEU A 205 20.72 7.86 17.98
N SER A 206 20.37 7.63 16.71
CA SER A 206 21.32 7.54 15.59
C SER A 206 21.24 8.77 14.67
N GLY A 207 22.41 9.29 14.28
CA GLY A 207 22.58 10.61 13.64
C GLY A 207 21.66 10.90 12.46
N GLN A 208 21.29 12.18 12.32
CA GLN A 208 20.39 12.68 11.28
C GLN A 208 20.95 12.45 9.86
N ASP A 209 20.06 12.09 8.94
CA ASP A 209 20.34 12.00 7.51
C ASP A 209 20.64 13.40 6.95
N LYS A 210 21.75 13.51 6.20
CA LYS A 210 22.22 14.78 5.60
C LYS A 210 21.21 15.35 4.61
N GLN A 211 20.41 14.50 3.96
CA GLN A 211 19.43 14.90 2.95
C GLN A 211 18.12 15.40 3.58
N ALA A 212 17.67 14.80 4.68
CA ALA A 212 16.54 15.27 5.47
C ALA A 212 16.85 16.61 6.19
N GLN A 213 18.07 16.78 6.71
CA GLN A 213 18.54 18.06 7.26
C GLN A 213 18.54 19.18 6.21
N ALA A 214 18.98 18.89 4.99
CA ALA A 214 18.95 19.85 3.89
C ALA A 214 17.53 20.28 3.51
N SER A 215 16.53 19.46 3.82
CA SER A 215 15.10 19.73 3.59
C SER A 215 14.39 20.37 4.79
N GLY A 216 15.09 20.64 5.90
CA GLY A 216 14.56 21.31 7.08
C GLY A 216 13.67 20.44 8.00
N ILE A 217 13.72 19.12 7.87
CA ILE A 217 12.89 18.20 8.66
C ILE A 217 13.52 18.03 10.06
N THR A 218 12.86 18.59 11.09
CA THR A 218 13.32 18.52 12.49
C THR A 218 12.70 17.35 13.26
N ASP A 219 11.42 17.02 12.99
CA ASP A 219 10.71 15.87 13.55
C ASP A 219 10.32 14.87 12.44
N LYS A 220 11.15 13.84 12.34
CA LYS A 220 11.08 12.79 11.31
C LYS A 220 9.88 11.87 11.49
N VAL A 221 9.49 11.61 12.74
CA VAL A 221 8.40 10.69 13.07
C VAL A 221 7.07 11.34 12.73
N SER A 222 6.86 12.58 13.20
CA SER A 222 5.66 13.33 12.88
C SER A 222 5.53 13.55 11.37
N TYR A 223 6.61 13.97 10.69
CA TYR A 223 6.59 14.18 9.24
C TYR A 223 6.17 12.92 8.48
N THR A 224 6.80 11.78 8.75
CA THR A 224 6.51 10.52 8.05
C THR A 224 5.09 10.02 8.35
N LEU A 225 4.63 10.15 9.60
CA LEU A 225 3.27 9.80 9.98
C LEU A 225 2.25 10.69 9.25
N PHE A 226 2.47 12.01 9.20
CA PHE A 226 1.60 12.91 8.46
C PHE A 226 1.60 12.62 6.96
N TYR A 227 2.76 12.32 6.38
CA TYR A 227 2.86 11.94 4.98
C TYR A 227 2.04 10.67 4.69
N PHE A 228 2.16 9.64 5.53
CA PHE A 228 1.33 8.43 5.44
C PHE A 228 -0.16 8.74 5.53
N LEU A 229 -0.59 9.55 6.50
CA LEU A 229 -2.00 9.93 6.69
C LEU A 229 -2.55 10.70 5.48
N ASP A 230 -1.79 11.64 4.93
CA ASP A 230 -2.13 12.39 3.72
C ASP A 230 -2.30 11.46 2.51
N ARG A 231 -1.37 10.52 2.30
CA ARG A 231 -1.50 9.52 1.22
C ARG A 231 -2.75 8.65 1.39
N VAL A 232 -3.10 8.26 2.61
CA VAL A 232 -4.32 7.48 2.90
C VAL A 232 -5.58 8.31 2.68
N GLU A 233 -5.56 9.61 2.99
CA GLU A 233 -6.67 10.53 2.73
C GLU A 233 -7.00 10.66 1.25
N ILE A 234 -6.00 10.78 0.39
CA ILE A 234 -6.20 10.87 -1.06
C ILE A 234 -6.92 9.61 -1.57
N ILE A 235 -6.50 8.43 -1.08
CA ILE A 235 -7.14 7.15 -1.44
C ILE A 235 -8.58 7.10 -0.90
N TYR A 236 -8.79 7.53 0.34
CA TYR A 236 -10.10 7.54 0.97
C TYR A 236 -11.10 8.42 0.22
N ARG A 237 -10.73 9.67 -0.08
CA ARG A 237 -11.60 10.63 -0.79
C ARG A 237 -12.04 10.05 -2.14
N LYS A 238 -11.09 9.50 -2.89
CA LYS A 238 -11.35 8.85 -4.18
C LYS A 238 -12.24 7.61 -4.04
N ALA A 239 -11.98 6.75 -3.07
CA ALA A 239 -12.82 5.57 -2.81
C ALA A 239 -14.26 5.97 -2.44
N LEU A 240 -14.42 7.05 -1.68
CA LEU A 240 -15.71 7.58 -1.27
C LEU A 240 -16.46 8.20 -2.44
N ASP A 241 -15.78 8.95 -3.32
CA ASP A 241 -16.35 9.49 -4.56
C ASP A 241 -16.84 8.39 -5.51
N LEU A 242 -16.12 7.27 -5.59
CA LEU A 242 -16.48 6.11 -6.41
C LEU A 242 -17.47 5.16 -5.72
N GLY A 243 -17.87 5.42 -4.48
CA GLY A 243 -18.82 4.59 -3.72
C GLY A 243 -18.26 3.24 -3.24
N PHE A 244 -16.93 3.08 -3.15
CA PHE A 244 -16.30 1.85 -2.64
C PHE A 244 -16.34 1.79 -1.11
N THR A 245 -17.52 1.51 -0.55
CA THR A 245 -17.78 1.48 0.90
C THR A 245 -16.89 0.50 1.67
N HIS A 246 -16.58 -0.66 1.09
CA HIS A 246 -15.69 -1.65 1.69
C HIS A 246 -14.26 -1.15 1.85
N VAL A 247 -13.73 -0.42 0.86
CA VAL A 247 -12.38 0.18 0.91
C VAL A 247 -12.35 1.29 1.96
N CYS A 248 -13.37 2.14 1.99
CA CYS A 248 -13.50 3.20 3.00
C CYS A 248 -13.53 2.62 4.43
N SER A 249 -14.31 1.55 4.64
CA SER A 249 -14.37 0.85 5.93
C SER A 249 -13.02 0.22 6.32
N PHE A 250 -12.30 -0.33 5.33
CA PHE A 250 -10.96 -0.87 5.54
C PHE A 250 -9.96 0.22 5.94
N ILE A 251 -10.01 1.38 5.29
CA ILE A 251 -9.18 2.55 5.63
C ILE A 251 -9.42 3.01 7.06
N ILE A 252 -10.68 3.11 7.52
CA ILE A 252 -10.99 3.47 8.91
C ILE A 252 -10.32 2.50 9.90
N MET A 253 -10.43 1.19 9.66
CA MET A 253 -9.79 0.19 10.52
C MET A 253 -8.26 0.27 10.49
N LEU A 254 -7.71 0.51 9.30
CA LEU A 254 -6.27 0.70 9.11
C LEU A 254 -5.75 1.91 9.89
N LEU A 255 -6.46 3.04 9.84
CA LEU A 255 -6.13 4.23 10.62
C LEU A 255 -6.24 3.97 12.13
N GLY A 256 -7.22 3.18 12.56
CA GLY A 256 -7.32 2.75 13.95
C GLY A 256 -6.07 1.98 14.42
N LYS A 257 -5.62 1.00 13.62
CA LYS A 257 -4.37 0.26 13.89
C LYS A 257 -3.14 1.17 13.87
N ALA A 258 -3.04 2.05 12.87
CA ALA A 258 -1.94 3.01 12.77
C ALA A 258 -1.88 3.95 13.99
N SER A 259 -3.04 4.40 14.48
CA SER A 259 -3.15 5.22 15.69
C SER A 259 -2.65 4.49 16.93
N LEU A 260 -2.88 3.17 17.03
CA LEU A 260 -2.36 2.35 18.13
C LEU A 260 -0.85 2.15 18.04
N TYR A 261 -0.30 1.96 16.84
CA TYR A 261 1.16 1.93 16.65
C TYR A 261 1.80 3.28 17.00
N ALA A 262 1.15 4.38 16.61
CA ALA A 262 1.59 5.73 16.95
C ALA A 262 1.54 5.93 18.48
N ALA A 263 0.44 5.56 19.13
CA ALA A 263 0.28 5.65 20.58
C ALA A 263 1.33 4.83 21.36
N ARG A 264 1.72 3.67 20.82
CA ARG A 264 2.80 2.85 21.39
C ARG A 264 4.16 3.53 21.24
N CYS A 265 4.38 4.29 20.17
CA CYS A 265 5.58 5.11 19.98
C CYS A 265 5.59 6.30 20.95
N ASP A 266 4.60 7.18 20.81
CA ASP A 266 4.33 8.36 21.64
C ASP A 266 2.81 8.59 21.64
N LEU A 267 2.21 8.72 22.82
CA LEU A 267 0.78 8.85 22.98
C LEU A 267 0.19 10.08 22.26
N SER A 268 0.95 11.18 22.17
CA SER A 268 0.52 12.41 21.50
C SER A 268 0.28 12.22 19.99
N LEU A 269 1.04 11.33 19.35
CA LEU A 269 0.95 11.05 17.91
C LEU A 269 -0.35 10.33 17.53
N ALA A 270 -0.99 9.65 18.47
CA ALA A 270 -2.26 8.96 18.26
C ALA A 270 -3.39 9.92 17.85
N SER A 271 -3.33 11.17 18.32
CA SER A 271 -4.32 12.21 18.04
C SER A 271 -4.50 12.47 16.53
N ASN A 272 -3.43 12.34 15.74
CA ASN A 272 -3.47 12.56 14.29
C ASN A 272 -4.38 11.52 13.62
N GLY A 273 -4.13 10.23 13.83
CA GLY A 273 -4.95 9.18 13.24
C GLY A 273 -6.41 9.23 13.72
N ILE A 274 -6.64 9.57 14.99
CA ILE A 274 -7.98 9.79 15.56
C ILE A 274 -8.74 10.90 14.81
N ARG A 275 -8.09 12.04 14.54
CA ARG A 275 -8.68 13.15 13.77
C ARG A 275 -9.02 12.74 12.34
N PHE A 276 -8.16 11.98 11.68
CA PHE A 276 -8.45 11.47 10.33
C PHE A 276 -9.65 10.51 10.32
N ILE A 277 -9.75 9.61 11.30
CA ILE A 277 -10.93 8.72 11.43
C ILE A 277 -12.21 9.54 11.58
N GLY A 278 -12.21 10.56 12.44
CA GLY A 278 -13.36 11.42 12.65
C GLY A 278 -13.76 12.20 11.40
N SER A 279 -12.81 12.89 10.77
CA SER A 279 -13.01 13.61 9.51
C SER A 279 -13.56 12.70 8.40
N PHE A 280 -13.01 11.50 8.24
CA PHE A 280 -13.47 10.55 7.22
C PHE A 280 -14.90 10.08 7.51
N SER A 281 -15.18 9.73 8.75
CA SER A 281 -16.50 9.25 9.17
C SER A 281 -17.57 10.32 8.98
N LYS A 282 -17.26 11.57 9.32
CA LYS A 282 -18.10 12.73 9.04
C LYS A 282 -18.34 12.90 7.54
N ASN A 283 -17.29 12.90 6.72
CA ASN A 283 -17.40 13.04 5.26
C ASN A 283 -18.23 11.89 4.63
N ALA A 284 -18.15 10.68 5.18
CA ALA A 284 -19.01 9.57 4.76
C ALA A 284 -20.47 9.79 5.13
N GLU A 285 -20.75 10.27 6.35
CA GLU A 285 -22.11 10.60 6.79
C GLU A 285 -22.73 11.67 5.87
N GLU A 286 -21.98 12.74 5.59
CA GLU A 286 -22.37 13.82 4.67
C GLU A 286 -22.78 13.29 3.29
N LYS A 287 -22.09 12.25 2.80
CA LYS A 287 -22.35 11.63 1.49
C LYS A 287 -23.39 10.52 1.50
N GLY A 288 -24.03 10.23 2.62
CA GLY A 288 -25.07 9.19 2.67
C GLY A 288 -24.62 7.85 3.23
N PHE A 289 -23.34 7.65 3.52
CA PHE A 289 -22.79 6.35 3.91
C PHE A 289 -22.73 6.16 5.44
N SER A 290 -23.88 6.02 6.07
CA SER A 290 -24.01 5.90 7.53
C SER A 290 -23.27 4.71 8.13
N ASP A 291 -23.15 3.60 7.40
CA ASP A 291 -22.45 2.40 7.88
C ASP A 291 -20.94 2.66 8.10
N ILE A 292 -20.34 3.49 7.25
CA ILE A 292 -18.93 3.89 7.34
C ILE A 292 -18.75 4.84 8.54
N SER A 293 -19.67 5.77 8.72
CA SER A 293 -19.72 6.68 9.86
C SER A 293 -19.82 5.93 11.20
N LEU A 294 -20.73 4.96 11.28
CA LEU A 294 -20.88 4.08 12.45
C LEU A 294 -19.60 3.27 12.71
N LYS A 295 -18.98 2.73 11.65
CA LYS A 295 -17.69 2.03 11.75
C LYS A 295 -16.60 2.93 12.31
N GLY A 296 -16.59 4.21 11.93
CA GLY A 296 -15.76 5.26 12.48
C GLY A 296 -15.89 5.39 13.99
N THR A 297 -17.11 5.64 14.46
CA THR A 297 -17.46 5.73 15.89
C THR A 297 -17.00 4.50 16.66
N CYS A 298 -17.30 3.29 16.18
CA CYS A 298 -16.83 2.06 16.83
C CYS A 298 -15.31 1.95 16.85
N THR A 299 -14.63 2.38 15.79
CA THR A 299 -13.16 2.34 15.71
C THR A 299 -12.53 3.33 16.69
N LEU A 300 -13.08 4.54 16.84
CA LEU A 300 -12.62 5.53 17.83
C LEU A 300 -12.75 5.01 19.27
N LEU A 301 -13.86 4.35 19.59
CA LEU A 301 -14.07 3.73 20.90
C LEU A 301 -13.10 2.57 21.14
N GLU A 302 -12.91 1.70 20.16
CA GLU A 302 -11.98 0.57 20.30
C GLU A 302 -10.53 1.06 20.43
N VAL A 303 -10.10 2.06 19.65
CA VAL A 303 -8.78 2.69 19.81
C VAL A 303 -8.62 3.24 21.24
N SER A 304 -9.61 3.97 21.74
CA SER A 304 -9.58 4.55 23.10
C SER A 304 -9.47 3.48 24.18
N LYS A 305 -10.27 2.42 24.05
CA LYS A 305 -10.25 1.26 24.94
C LYS A 305 -8.91 0.53 24.90
N THR A 306 -8.34 0.31 23.71
CA THR A 306 -7.05 -0.36 23.55
C THR A 306 -5.91 0.48 24.11
N ILE A 307 -5.92 1.80 23.92
CA ILE A 307 -4.95 2.72 24.56
C ILE A 307 -5.00 2.55 26.09
N ILE A 308 -6.21 2.60 26.68
CA ILE A 308 -6.38 2.45 28.14
C ILE A 308 -5.88 1.09 28.62
N ASN A 309 -6.20 -0.01 27.92
CA ASN A 309 -5.91 -1.35 28.39
C ASN A 309 -4.47 -1.80 28.12
N GLU A 310 -3.92 -1.54 26.94
CA GLU A 310 -2.65 -2.12 26.48
C GLU A 310 -1.44 -1.20 26.66
N ILE A 311 -1.62 0.12 26.66
CA ILE A 311 -0.48 1.07 26.69
C ILE A 311 -0.16 1.42 28.15
N PRO A 312 1.14 1.51 28.54
CA PRO A 312 1.51 1.96 29.88
C PRO A 312 1.30 3.48 30.03
N LEU A 313 0.33 3.89 30.84
CA LEU A 313 -0.15 5.28 30.89
C LEU A 313 0.39 6.13 32.04
N ASN A 314 1.12 5.56 33.00
CA ASN A 314 1.41 6.18 34.31
C ASN A 314 2.06 7.58 34.27
N TYR A 315 2.71 7.96 33.17
CA TYR A 315 3.41 9.24 33.01
C TYR A 315 3.10 9.93 31.67
N MET A 316 2.05 9.50 30.97
CA MET A 316 1.71 10.04 29.65
C MET A 316 0.56 11.04 29.76
N ASP A 317 0.59 12.09 28.95
CA ASP A 317 -0.54 13.04 28.89
C ASP A 317 -1.72 12.41 28.16
N LEU A 318 -2.82 12.20 28.89
CA LEU A 318 -4.03 11.60 28.32
C LEU A 318 -4.86 12.64 27.53
N LYS A 319 -4.69 13.94 27.77
CA LYS A 319 -5.62 14.97 27.28
C LYS A 319 -5.74 14.94 25.76
N ASP A 320 -4.62 15.00 25.03
CA ASP A 320 -4.62 15.14 23.57
C ASP A 320 -5.36 14.02 22.81
N PRO A 321 -5.05 12.72 23.00
CA PRO A 321 -5.74 11.66 22.28
C PRO A 321 -7.23 11.58 22.65
N PHE A 322 -7.59 11.72 23.92
CA PHE A 322 -8.98 11.55 24.35
C PHE A 322 -9.84 12.78 24.08
N PHE A 323 -9.31 14.01 24.18
CA PHE A 323 -10.00 15.19 23.69
C PHE A 323 -10.21 15.11 22.18
N SER A 324 -9.23 14.60 21.43
CA SER A 324 -9.41 14.36 20.00
C SER A 324 -10.53 13.33 19.76
N THR A 325 -10.59 12.23 20.52
CA THR A 325 -11.70 11.26 20.43
C THR A 325 -13.05 11.92 20.72
N VAL A 326 -13.18 12.66 21.82
CA VAL A 326 -14.44 13.32 22.21
C VAL A 326 -14.89 14.29 21.12
N ALA A 327 -13.98 15.15 20.64
CA ALA A 327 -14.29 16.11 19.59
C ALA A 327 -14.75 15.42 18.29
N GLN A 328 -14.06 14.35 17.88
CA GLN A 328 -14.42 13.63 16.66
C GLN A 328 -15.74 12.85 16.78
N LEU A 329 -16.03 12.25 17.94
CA LEU A 329 -17.33 11.62 18.19
C LEU A 329 -18.46 12.64 18.14
N ASP A 330 -18.24 13.84 18.69
CA ASP A 330 -19.21 14.93 18.68
C ASP A 330 -19.44 15.47 17.27
N ASP A 331 -18.38 15.65 16.47
CA ASP A 331 -18.49 16.03 15.06
C ASP A 331 -19.32 15.03 14.25
N ILE A 332 -19.10 13.72 14.44
CA ILE A 332 -19.88 12.66 13.78
C ILE A 332 -21.34 12.65 14.25
N ALA A 333 -21.58 12.80 15.55
CA ALA A 333 -22.92 12.81 16.12
C ALA A 333 -23.74 14.02 15.63
N LYS A 334 -23.11 15.21 15.59
CA LYS A 334 -23.71 16.43 15.04
C LYS A 334 -24.06 16.25 13.57
N GLU A 335 -23.20 15.61 12.79
CA GLU A 335 -23.47 15.38 11.37
C GLU A 335 -24.61 14.38 11.15
N SER A 336 -24.62 13.27 11.88
CA SER A 336 -25.70 12.28 11.87
C SER A 336 -27.05 12.94 12.19
N PHE A 337 -27.10 13.77 13.24
CA PHE A 337 -28.30 14.48 13.64
C PHE A 337 -28.74 15.56 12.64
N ARG A 338 -27.76 16.28 12.04
CA ARG A 338 -28.02 17.28 10.98
C ARG A 338 -28.79 16.65 9.82
N LYS A 339 -28.37 15.45 9.42
CA LYS A 339 -28.94 14.72 8.29
C LYS A 339 -30.26 14.02 8.64
N ASN A 340 -30.38 13.47 9.85
CA ASN A 340 -31.60 12.86 10.34
C ASN A 340 -31.93 13.30 11.77
N LYS A 341 -32.86 14.26 11.88
CA LYS A 341 -33.35 14.80 13.16
C LYS A 341 -34.26 13.85 13.93
N GLU A 342 -34.68 12.74 13.31
CA GLU A 342 -35.51 11.71 13.95
C GLU A 342 -34.67 10.73 14.78
N ILE A 343 -33.34 10.77 14.65
CA ILE A 343 -32.45 9.93 15.45
C ILE A 343 -32.68 10.27 16.93
N PRO A 344 -33.05 9.29 17.77
CA PRO A 344 -33.16 9.51 19.20
C PRO A 344 -31.81 9.98 19.77
N ILE A 345 -31.80 11.13 20.45
CA ILE A 345 -30.58 11.71 21.02
C ILE A 345 -29.86 10.74 21.96
N ARG A 346 -30.60 9.84 22.62
CA ARG A 346 -30.01 8.75 23.42
C ARG A 346 -28.99 7.90 22.67
N ILE A 347 -29.21 7.64 21.37
CA ILE A 347 -28.28 6.88 20.52
C ILE A 347 -26.99 7.69 20.28
N LEU A 348 -27.12 9.02 20.11
CA LEU A 348 -25.97 9.92 19.91
C LEU A 348 -25.13 10.09 21.18
N ILE A 349 -25.75 9.97 22.35
CA ILE A 349 -25.08 10.05 23.66
C ILE A 349 -24.32 8.75 24.01
N GLU A 350 -24.78 7.60 23.51
CA GLU A 350 -24.26 6.27 23.91
C GLU A 350 -22.72 6.12 23.75
N PRO A 351 -22.09 6.56 22.63
CA PRO A 351 -20.63 6.51 22.50
C PRO A 351 -19.87 7.26 23.61
N PHE A 352 -20.40 8.39 24.08
CA PHE A 352 -19.79 9.16 25.16
C PHE A 352 -19.94 8.45 26.51
N GLN A 353 -21.07 7.79 26.74
CA GLN A 353 -21.27 6.96 27.94
C GLN A 353 -20.30 5.78 27.96
N ASP A 354 -20.07 5.13 26.83
CA ASP A 354 -19.09 4.05 26.70
C ASP A 354 -17.67 4.54 26.94
N LEU A 355 -17.29 5.69 26.35
CA LEU A 355 -16.00 6.31 26.61
C LEU A 355 -15.83 6.65 28.11
N LYS A 356 -16.86 7.20 28.75
CA LYS A 356 -16.87 7.49 30.19
C LYS A 356 -16.63 6.24 31.04
N ARG A 357 -17.24 5.11 30.67
CA ARG A 357 -17.04 3.82 31.36
C ARG A 357 -15.59 3.35 31.31
N PHE A 358 -14.85 3.61 30.23
CA PHE A 358 -13.44 3.22 30.15
C PHE A 358 -12.57 3.93 31.20
N PHE A 359 -12.89 5.19 31.54
CA PHE A 359 -12.19 5.98 32.56
C PHE A 359 -12.51 5.58 34.00
N GLN A 360 -13.53 4.76 34.22
CA GLN A 360 -13.83 4.17 35.53
C GLN A 360 -12.94 2.96 35.84
N SER A 361 -12.12 2.51 34.88
CA SER A 361 -11.23 1.37 35.09
C SER A 361 -10.13 1.71 36.10
N PRO A 362 -9.70 0.74 36.96
CA PRO A 362 -8.71 0.98 38.01
C PRO A 362 -7.38 1.54 37.49
N LYS A 363 -7.03 1.26 36.23
CA LYS A 363 -5.77 1.64 35.60
C LYS A 363 -5.66 3.14 35.34
N VAL A 364 -6.77 3.81 35.02
CA VAL A 364 -6.78 5.26 34.72
C VAL A 364 -7.60 6.06 35.72
N ALA A 365 -8.40 5.44 36.58
CA ALA A 365 -9.22 6.16 37.56
C ALA A 365 -8.39 7.09 38.49
N SER A 366 -7.15 6.72 38.81
CA SER A 366 -6.22 7.52 39.62
C SER A 366 -5.28 8.43 38.82
N HIS A 367 -5.38 8.43 37.48
CA HIS A 367 -4.53 9.26 36.63
C HIS A 367 -4.87 10.75 36.79
N GLN A 368 -3.86 11.62 36.82
CA GLN A 368 -4.03 13.06 37.07
C GLN A 368 -4.94 13.76 36.05
N ASP A 369 -4.94 13.28 34.80
CA ASP A 369 -5.71 13.87 33.70
C ASP A 369 -7.16 13.34 33.62
N THR A 370 -7.47 12.23 34.30
CA THR A 370 -8.79 11.59 34.23
C THR A 370 -9.93 12.51 34.62
N PRO A 371 -9.86 13.30 35.72
CA PRO A 371 -10.92 14.25 36.05
C PRO A 371 -11.17 15.29 34.95
N ILE A 372 -10.13 15.69 34.23
CA ILE A 372 -10.21 16.68 33.15
C ILE A 372 -10.90 16.06 31.93
N VAL A 373 -10.49 14.84 31.53
CA VAL A 373 -11.11 14.11 30.41
C VAL A 373 -12.58 13.78 30.72
N MET A 374 -12.88 13.31 31.93
CA MET A 374 -14.27 13.04 32.34
C MET A 374 -15.15 14.28 32.31
N LYS A 375 -14.63 15.44 32.74
CA LYS A 375 -15.37 16.71 32.68
C LYS A 375 -15.73 17.09 31.23
N GLU A 376 -14.83 16.86 30.29
CA GLU A 376 -15.07 17.15 28.87
C GLU A 376 -16.12 16.21 28.26
N ILE A 377 -16.08 14.92 28.62
CA ILE A 377 -17.13 13.96 28.22
C ILE A 377 -18.49 14.39 28.78
N ASP A 378 -18.54 14.74 30.06
CA ASP A 378 -19.77 15.17 30.74
C ASP A 378 -20.34 16.47 30.16
N ARG A 379 -19.48 17.39 29.72
CA ARG A 379 -19.88 18.60 28.99
C ARG A 379 -20.67 18.25 27.74
N VAL A 380 -20.12 17.37 26.89
CA VAL A 380 -20.77 16.98 25.62
C VAL A 380 -22.08 16.22 25.86
N ILE A 381 -22.12 15.31 26.84
CA ILE A 381 -23.36 14.61 27.21
C ILE A 381 -24.44 15.61 27.63
N THR A 382 -24.09 16.58 28.48
CA THR A 382 -25.03 17.60 28.97
C THR A 382 -25.58 18.47 27.83
N GLU A 383 -24.75 18.81 26.84
CA GLU A 383 -25.18 19.56 25.65
C GLU A 383 -26.25 18.81 24.86
N TRP A 384 -26.06 17.51 24.64
CA TRP A 384 -27.04 16.66 23.96
C TRP A 384 -28.31 16.44 24.79
N GLU A 385 -28.22 16.22 26.10
CA GLU A 385 -29.39 16.10 26.99
C GLU A 385 -30.21 17.39 27.03
N THR A 386 -29.54 18.54 27.01
CA THR A 386 -30.19 19.85 26.92
C THR A 386 -30.95 19.98 25.60
N LEU A 387 -30.36 19.55 24.48
CA LEU A 387 -31.03 19.54 23.19
C LEU A 387 -32.27 18.63 23.20
N ASP A 388 -32.21 17.45 23.82
CA ASP A 388 -33.36 16.54 23.94
C ASP A 388 -34.50 17.15 24.74
N SER A 389 -34.17 17.79 25.87
CA SER A 389 -35.15 18.54 26.67
C SER A 389 -35.83 19.64 25.85
N VAL A 390 -35.04 20.41 25.09
CA VAL A 390 -35.54 21.46 24.20
C VAL A 390 -36.45 20.87 23.12
N MET A 391 -36.04 19.81 22.43
CA MET A 391 -36.85 19.17 21.38
C MET A 391 -38.18 18.62 21.90
N ARG A 392 -38.20 18.04 23.10
CA ARG A 392 -39.43 17.53 23.74
C ARG A 392 -40.36 18.65 24.21
N SER A 393 -39.82 19.84 24.46
CA SER A 393 -40.60 21.01 24.90
C SER A 393 -41.29 21.75 23.75
N PHE A 394 -40.92 21.48 22.49
CA PHE A 394 -41.60 22.05 21.33
C PHE A 394 -42.96 21.36 21.11
N PRO A 395 -44.08 22.10 21.06
CA PRO A 395 -45.36 21.52 20.67
C PRO A 395 -45.28 20.99 19.23
N PRO A 396 -46.00 19.90 18.89
CA PRO A 396 -46.04 19.40 17.53
C PRO A 396 -46.52 20.53 16.61
N MET A 397 -45.74 20.87 15.59
CA MET A 397 -46.19 21.78 14.54
C MET A 397 -47.37 21.11 13.82
N ILE A 398 -48.58 21.54 14.16
CA ILE A 398 -49.76 21.28 13.34
C ILE A 398 -49.52 22.10 12.07
N LEU A 399 -49.06 21.44 11.00
CA LEU A 399 -49.25 21.96 9.66
C LEU A 399 -50.76 21.90 9.45
N GLU A 400 -51.43 23.04 9.64
CA GLU A 400 -52.80 23.18 9.14
C GLU A 400 -52.73 22.95 7.63
N ASP A 401 -53.26 21.82 7.19
CA ASP A 401 -53.68 21.64 5.80
C ASP A 401 -54.59 22.83 5.50
N THR A 402 -54.08 23.81 4.75
CA THR A 402 -54.90 24.83 4.10
C THR A 402 -55.74 24.12 3.05
N ASP A 403 -56.81 23.51 3.52
CA ASP A 403 -57.94 23.01 2.74
C ASP A 403 -58.80 24.22 2.33
N GLU A 404 -58.19 25.16 1.60
CA GLU A 404 -58.89 26.25 0.94
C GLU A 404 -58.79 26.06 -0.57
N GLY A 405 -59.81 25.43 -1.14
CA GLY A 405 -60.20 25.70 -2.51
C GLY A 405 -60.45 24.48 -3.39
N ASN A 406 -61.54 23.73 -3.14
CA ASN A 406 -62.26 23.16 -4.27
C ASN A 406 -63.78 23.03 -4.02
N LYS A 407 -64.47 24.18 -4.07
CA LYS A 407 -65.92 24.23 -4.28
C LYS A 407 -66.21 24.49 -5.76
N GLY A 408 -66.84 23.50 -6.41
CA GLY A 408 -67.51 23.62 -7.72
C GLY A 408 -66.54 23.62 -8.89
N ILE A 409 -66.66 22.73 -9.88
CA ILE A 409 -67.75 22.76 -10.87
C ILE A 409 -67.87 21.35 -11.48
N LEU A 410 -69.08 20.76 -11.45
CA LEU A 410 -69.52 19.80 -12.47
C LEU A 410 -69.95 20.61 -13.71
N PRO A 411 -69.68 20.10 -14.93
CA PRO A 411 -70.82 19.52 -15.65
C PRO A 411 -70.48 18.26 -16.47
N ASN A 412 -71.44 17.34 -16.44
CA ASN A 412 -72.03 16.57 -17.55
C ASN A 412 -71.20 16.28 -18.81
N THR A 413 -71.00 14.98 -19.03
CA THR A 413 -71.26 14.21 -20.27
C THR A 413 -71.26 14.96 -21.61
N GLU A 414 -70.40 14.51 -22.52
CA GLU A 414 -70.86 14.07 -23.85
C GLU A 414 -69.91 13.04 -24.48
N ILE A 415 -70.56 12.07 -25.10
CA ILE A 415 -70.04 10.93 -25.85
C ILE A 415 -69.62 11.42 -27.25
N ASN A 416 -68.48 10.98 -27.78
CA ASN A 416 -68.36 10.38 -29.13
C ASN A 416 -66.91 10.20 -29.62
N ALA A 417 -66.71 9.07 -30.31
CA ALA A 417 -65.58 8.57 -31.12
C ALA A 417 -64.41 7.93 -30.38
#